data_AF-A0A2G2CHC9-F1
#
_entry.id   AF-A0A2G2CHC9-F1
#
_cell.length_a   1.000
_cell.length_b   1.000
_cell.length_c   1.000
_cell.angle_alpha   90.00
_cell.angle_beta   90.00
_cell.angle_gamma   90.00
#
_symmetry.space_group_name_H-M   'P 1'
#
loop_
_entity.id
_entity.type
_entity.pdbx_description
1 polymer ?
#
loop_
_entity_poly.entity_id
_entity_poly.type
_entity_poly.pdbx_seq_one_letter_code
_entity_poly.pdbx_strand_id
1 'polypeptide(L)'
;MLARMHQQYSKSIFVFLLMHPTFYFAIMFMILSDYNTYAIAIFLIKGIDIAIKILLLKKVFIEKELSQELSLALLSPLHKLVPYVGLLVYPPLIYMVFRAGV
;
A
#
# COMPACT_ATOMS: atom_id res chain seq x y z
N MET A 1 0.91 -7.57 13.37
CA MET A 1 1.25 -7.42 11.93
C MET A 1 2.45 -6.49 11.74
N LEU A 2 2.40 -5.25 12.23
CA LEU A 2 3.47 -4.24 12.14
C LEU A 2 4.84 -4.72 12.69
N ALA A 3 4.89 -5.47 13.78
CA ALA A 3 6.16 -6.00 14.32
C ALA A 3 6.87 -6.97 13.37
N ARG A 4 6.13 -7.81 12.62
CA ARG A 4 6.71 -8.71 11.61
C ARG A 4 7.22 -7.93 10.40
N MET A 5 6.51 -6.88 10.02
CA MET A 5 6.95 -5.95 8.97
C MET A 5 8.22 -5.21 9.39
N HIS A 6 8.30 -4.75 10.65
CA HIS A 6 9.50 -4.14 11.22
C HIS A 6 10.70 -5.08 11.16
N GLN A 7 10.54 -6.35 11.52
CA GLN A 7 11.63 -7.34 11.47
C GLN A 7 12.22 -7.52 10.07
N GLN A 8 11.42 -7.35 9.02
CA GLN A 8 11.89 -7.44 7.64
C GLN A 8 12.51 -6.11 7.18
N TYR A 9 11.88 -4.99 7.55
CA TYR A 9 12.42 -3.65 7.32
C TYR A 9 13.79 -3.44 7.98
N SER A 10 13.99 -3.93 9.21
CA SER A 10 15.24 -3.80 9.94
C SER A 10 16.40 -4.58 9.32
N LYS A 11 16.11 -5.60 8.51
CA LYS A 11 17.14 -6.34 7.75
C LYS A 11 17.56 -5.57 6.51
N SER A 12 16.58 -5.07 5.75
CA SER A 12 16.81 -4.26 4.55
C SER A 12 15.50 -3.66 4.05
N ILE A 13 15.57 -2.40 3.60
CA ILE A 13 14.45 -1.76 2.92
C ILE A 13 14.07 -2.44 1.58
N PHE A 14 15.03 -3.10 0.92
CA PHE A 14 14.76 -3.84 -0.32
C PHE A 14 13.92 -5.09 -0.07
N VAL A 15 14.18 -5.82 1.02
CA VAL A 15 13.37 -6.98 1.41
C VAL A 15 11.95 -6.53 1.75
N PHE A 16 11.81 -5.38 2.42
CA PHE A 16 10.52 -4.79 2.68
C PHE A 16 9.75 -4.47 1.38
N LEU A 17 10.39 -3.84 0.40
CA LEU A 17 9.77 -3.57 -0.90
C LEU A 17 9.36 -4.84 -1.65
N LEU A 18 10.22 -5.88 -1.64
CA LEU A 18 9.93 -7.17 -2.27
C LEU A 18 8.69 -7.88 -1.71
N MET A 19 8.32 -7.61 -0.45
CA MET A 19 7.12 -8.17 0.18
C MET A 19 5.80 -7.59 -0.34
N HIS A 20 5.81 -6.62 -1.26
CA HIS A 20 4.63 -6.00 -1.84
C HIS A 20 4.35 -6.49 -3.27
N PRO A 21 3.88 -7.74 -3.48
CA PRO A 21 3.65 -8.29 -4.82
C PRO A 21 2.66 -7.44 -5.64
N THR A 22 1.68 -6.80 -4.99
CA THR A 22 0.71 -5.93 -5.67
C THR A 22 1.30 -4.63 -6.22
N PHE A 23 2.46 -4.20 -5.71
CA PHE A 23 3.17 -3.03 -6.25
C PHE A 23 3.86 -3.39 -7.57
N TYR A 24 4.52 -4.54 -7.63
CA TYR A 24 5.08 -5.07 -8.88
C TYR A 24 4.00 -5.39 -9.91
N PHE A 25 2.85 -5.91 -9.47
CA PHE A 25 1.68 -6.04 -10.34
C PHE A 25 1.28 -4.68 -10.93
N ALA A 26 1.21 -3.63 -10.12
CA ALA A 26 0.82 -2.30 -10.62
C ALA A 26 1.83 -1.73 -11.63
N ILE A 27 3.13 -1.96 -11.43
CA ILE A 27 4.17 -1.60 -12.40
C ILE A 27 3.95 -2.34 -13.72
N MET A 28 3.81 -3.66 -13.65
CA MET A 28 3.59 -4.49 -14.84
C MET A 28 2.30 -4.09 -15.56
N PHE A 29 1.22 -3.87 -14.81
CA PHE A 29 -0.08 -3.47 -15.36
C PHE A 29 -0.02 -2.11 -16.05
N MET A 30 0.72 -1.16 -15.48
CA MET A 30 0.97 0.14 -16.09
C MET A 30 1.73 0.01 -17.43
N ILE A 31 2.77 -0.83 -17.48
CA ILE A 31 3.53 -1.08 -18.72
C ILE A 31 2.65 -1.77 -19.77
N LEU A 32 1.90 -2.80 -19.39
CA LEU A 32 1.03 -3.55 -20.29
C LEU A 32 -0.16 -2.73 -20.82
N SER A 33 -0.48 -1.62 -20.16
CA SER A 33 -1.58 -0.72 -20.53
C SER A 33 -1.10 0.59 -21.15
N ASP A 34 0.13 0.61 -21.70
CA ASP A 34 0.76 1.78 -22.32
C ASP A 34 0.66 3.05 -21.46
N TYR A 35 0.92 2.92 -20.16
CA TYR A 35 0.87 4.02 -19.19
C TYR A 35 -0.50 4.71 -19.09
N ASN A 36 -1.59 3.98 -19.28
CA ASN A 36 -2.95 4.48 -19.06
C ASN A 36 -3.09 5.20 -17.71
N THR A 37 -3.79 6.34 -17.69
CA THR A 37 -3.97 7.19 -16.51
C THR A 37 -4.51 6.43 -15.29
N TYR A 38 -5.44 5.50 -15.48
CA TYR A 38 -6.00 4.69 -14.39
C TYR A 38 -4.99 3.65 -13.87
N ALA A 39 -4.14 3.10 -14.74
CA ALA A 39 -3.06 2.21 -14.32
C ALA A 39 -1.98 2.96 -13.55
N ILE A 40 -1.65 4.19 -13.95
CA ILE A 40 -0.79 5.11 -13.18
C ILE A 40 -1.41 5.40 -11.80
N ALA A 41 -2.72 5.65 -11.73
CA ALA A 41 -3.41 5.88 -10.46
C ALA A 41 -3.29 4.65 -9.52
N ILE A 42 -3.47 3.43 -10.04
CA ILE A 42 -3.27 2.19 -9.26
C ILE A 42 -1.83 2.11 -8.74
N PHE A 43 -0.84 2.41 -9.59
CA PHE A 43 0.57 2.43 -9.19
C PHE A 43 0.84 3.44 -8.07
N LEU A 44 0.34 4.67 -8.20
CA LEU A 44 0.50 5.71 -7.17
C LEU A 44 -0.17 5.34 -5.85
N ILE A 45 -1.39 4.80 -5.88
CA ILE A 45 -2.09 4.32 -4.69
C ILE A 45 -1.26 3.26 -3.96
N LYS A 46 -0.63 2.33 -4.70
CA LYS A 46 0.25 1.31 -4.11
C LYS A 46 1.54 1.90 -3.56
N GLY A 47 2.13 2.88 -4.24
CA GLY A 47 3.29 3.62 -3.75
C GLY A 47 3.00 4.34 -2.43
N ILE A 48 1.85 5.01 -2.32
CA ILE A 48 1.39 5.70 -1.11
C ILE A 48 1.16 4.70 0.03
N ASP A 49 0.51 3.56 -0.24
CA ASP A 49 0.32 2.49 0.76
C ASP A 49 1.66 2.00 1.37
N ILE A 50 2.67 1.79 0.54
CA ILE A 50 4.02 1.40 0.99
C ILE A 50 4.67 2.54 1.80
N ALA A 51 4.62 3.77 1.30
CA ALA A 51 5.21 4.93 1.96
C ALA A 51 4.62 5.16 3.36
N ILE A 52 3.30 5.08 3.49
CA ILE A 52 2.60 5.18 4.78
C ILE A 52 3.06 4.07 5.73
N LYS A 53 3.22 2.83 5.25
CA LYS A 53 3.73 1.73 6.09
C LYS A 53 5.15 1.97 6.58
N ILE A 54 6.04 2.49 5.73
CA ILE A 54 7.41 2.86 6.14
C ILE A 54 7.37 3.95 7.19
N LEU A 55 6.55 4.99 6.98
CA LEU A 55 6.38 6.08 7.95
C LEU A 55 5.88 5.57 9.29
N LEU A 56 4.89 4.68 9.30
CA LEU A 56 4.37 4.05 10.51
C LEU A 56 5.44 3.21 11.21
N LEU A 57 6.23 2.43 10.46
CA LEU A 57 7.33 1.65 11.03
C LEU A 57 8.38 2.56 11.70
N LYS A 58 8.74 3.66 11.04
CA LYS A 58 9.70 4.63 11.59
C LYS A 58 9.19 5.27 12.88
N LYS A 59 7.95 5.77 12.87
CA LYS A 59 7.34 6.41 14.05
C LYS A 59 7.17 5.45 15.23
N VAL A 60 6.70 4.23 14.97
CA VAL A 60 6.38 3.24 16.01
C VAL A 60 7.62 2.59 16.61
N PHE A 61 8.59 2.18 15.77
CA PHE A 61 9.70 1.33 16.23
C PHE A 61 11.03 2.06 16.37
N ILE A 62 11.29 3.09 15.56
CA ILE A 62 12.58 3.81 15.55
C ILE A 62 12.49 5.04 16.45
N GLU A 63 11.56 5.95 16.14
CA GLU A 63 11.42 7.22 16.86
C GLU A 63 10.72 7.04 18.21
N LYS A 64 9.92 5.98 18.35
CA LYS A 64 9.07 5.71 19.54
C LYS A 64 8.14 6.89 19.89
N GLU A 65 7.97 7.83 18.98
CA GLU A 65 7.04 8.95 19.07
C GLU A 65 5.65 8.49 18.62
N LEU A 66 5.03 7.68 19.47
CA LEU A 66 3.63 7.38 19.36
C LEU A 66 2.87 8.57 19.96
N SER A 67 2.40 9.47 19.10
CA SER A 67 1.37 10.42 19.56
C SER A 67 0.21 9.62 20.13
N GLN A 68 -0.43 10.15 21.17
CA GLN A 68 -1.51 9.47 21.86
C GLN A 68 -2.62 9.05 20.89
N GLU A 69 -2.91 9.90 19.90
CA GLU A 69 -3.82 9.63 18.79
C GLU A 69 -3.38 8.47 17.89
N LEU A 70 -2.10 8.41 17.49
CA LEU A 70 -1.58 7.34 16.63
C LEU A 70 -1.55 5.99 17.35
N SER A 71 -1.27 6.01 18.66
CA SER A 71 -1.34 4.83 19.52
C SER A 71 -2.77 4.30 19.62
N LEU A 72 -3.74 5.19 19.85
CA LEU A 72 -5.16 4.84 19.87
C LEU A 72 -5.64 4.30 18.53
N ALA A 73 -5.21 4.90 17.42
CA ALA A 73 -5.56 4.43 16.07
C ALA A 73 -5.02 3.02 15.80
N LEU A 74 -3.78 2.73 16.21
CA LEU A 74 -3.14 1.41 16.04
C LEU A 74 -3.75 0.31 16.93
N LEU A 75 -4.21 0.68 18.12
CA LEU A 75 -4.90 -0.24 19.04
C LEU A 75 -6.37 -0.42 18.69
N SER A 76 -6.95 0.50 17.89
CA SER A 76 -8.33 0.38 17.46
C SER A 76 -8.48 -0.86 16.56
N PRO A 77 -9.50 -1.70 16.80
CA PRO A 77 -9.80 -2.79 15.88
C PRO A 77 -10.17 -2.19 14.52
N LEU A 78 -9.44 -2.59 13.47
CA LEU A 78 -9.79 -2.21 12.12
C LEU A 78 -11.25 -2.58 11.85
N HIS A 79 -12.03 -1.61 11.37
CA HIS A 79 -13.42 -1.85 11.05
C HIS A 79 -13.53 -3.01 10.04
N LYS A 80 -14.50 -3.90 10.21
CA LYS A 80 -14.65 -5.12 9.39
C LYS A 80 -14.76 -4.83 7.90
N LEU A 81 -15.11 -3.60 7.52
CA LEU A 81 -15.21 -3.15 6.13
C LEU A 81 -13.89 -2.71 5.50
N VAL A 82 -12.84 -2.42 6.28
CA VAL A 82 -11.55 -1.93 5.76
C VAL A 82 -10.93 -2.89 4.73
N PRO A 83 -10.94 -4.22 4.92
CA PRO A 83 -10.45 -5.15 3.90
C PRO A 83 -11.22 -5.11 2.58
N TYR A 84 -12.49 -4.70 2.61
CA TYR A 84 -13.38 -4.67 1.43
C TYR A 84 -13.26 -3.37 0.63
N VAL A 85 -12.58 -2.34 1.13
CA VAL A 85 -12.36 -1.09 0.38
C VAL A 85 -11.64 -1.38 -0.95
N GLY A 86 -10.69 -2.31 -0.96
CA GLY A 86 -10.01 -2.73 -2.18
C GLY A 86 -10.94 -3.36 -3.22
N LEU A 87 -11.98 -4.08 -2.79
CA LEU A 87 -12.98 -4.68 -3.69
C LEU A 87 -13.87 -3.64 -4.37
N LEU A 88 -14.06 -2.46 -3.76
CA LEU A 88 -14.80 -1.37 -4.37
C LEU A 88 -13.91 -0.48 -5.25
N VAL A 89 -12.66 -0.26 -4.84
CA VAL A 89 -11.76 0.69 -5.52
C VAL A 89 -11.08 0.07 -6.74
N TYR A 90 -10.59 -1.18 -6.65
CA TYR A 90 -9.77 -1.75 -7.72
C TYR A 90 -10.55 -2.15 -8.98
N PRO A 91 -11.70 -2.85 -8.90
CA PRO A 91 -12.40 -3.29 -10.12
C PRO A 91 -12.84 -2.14 -11.05
N PRO A 92 -13.38 -1.01 -10.56
CA PRO A 92 -13.70 0.13 -11.44
C PRO A 92 -12.47 0.72 -12.11
N LEU A 93 -11.35 0.85 -11.40
CA LEU A 93 -10.10 1.37 -11.97
C LEU A 93 -9.55 0.44 -13.05
N ILE A 94 -9.54 -0.87 -12.78
CA ILE A 94 -9.11 -1.88 -13.76
C ILE A 94 -10.04 -1.89 -14.98
N TYR A 95 -11.35 -1.83 -14.77
CA TYR A 95 -12.34 -1.75 -15.86
C TYR A 95 -12.12 -0.49 -16.72
N MET A 96 -11.84 0.66 -16.11
CA MET A 96 -11.55 1.89 -16.82
C MET A 96 -10.27 1.81 -17.65
N VAL A 97 -9.24 1.08 -17.21
CA VAL A 97 -8.05 0.82 -18.03
C VAL A 97 -8.43 0.09 -19.32
N PHE A 98 -9.20 -0.99 -19.23
CA PHE A 98 -9.62 -1.75 -20.41
C PHE A 98 -10.60 -0.98 -21.30
N ARG A 99 -11.46 -0.15 -20.72
CA ARG A 99 -12.43 0.66 -21.47
C ARG A 99 -11.79 1.87 -22.17
N ALA A 100 -10.81 2.51 -21.54
CA ALA A 100 -10.10 3.67 -22.08
C ALA A 100 -8.91 3.28 -22.97
N GLY A 101 -8.62 1.98 -23.11
CA GLY A 101 -7.59 1.42 -24.00
C GLY A 101 -8.12 0.98 -25.37
N VAL A 102 -9.34 1.41 -25.76
CA VAL A 102 -9.91 1.32 -27.12
C VAL A 102 -10.10 2.74 -27.63
#